data_AF-A0AAV6UFE6-F1
#
_entry.id   AF-A0AAV6UFE6-F1
#
_cell.length_a   1.000
_cell.length_b   1.000
_cell.length_c   1.000
_cell.angle_alpha   90.00
_cell.angle_beta   90.00
_cell.angle_gamma   90.00
#
_symmetry.space_group_name_H-M   'P 1'
#
loop_
_entity.id
_entity.type
_entity.pdbx_description
1 polymer ?
#
loop_
_entity_poly.entity_id
_entity_poly.type
_entity_poly.pdbx_seq_one_letter_code
_entity_poly.pdbx_strand_id
1 'polypeptide(L)'
;MWTFIVSCALLYVSSVASEAGPCDVSRYVDCMGPIHNATFGHQHGLFQDANDLAEGCPVIKRGVKCIQDFATECGTDMIAENYHEQFERPAEFLIRICDSQSELRTEYLKASPCLLEANDDLEVCSTKVQEFLGIFEPKTEETELTMTCIYEMMLRACLMSTSVEKCGLETANFVRKALQFSPSLGMETCAKA
;
A
#
# COMPACT_ATOMS: atom_id res chain seq x y z
N MET A 1 -57.35 41.58 0.22
CA MET A 1 -57.10 42.47 1.37
C MET A 1 -56.72 41.58 2.53
N TRP A 2 -55.45 41.68 2.98
CA TRP A 2 -54.95 41.32 4.32
C TRP A 2 -54.55 39.86 4.60
N THR A 3 -53.24 39.65 4.39
CA THR A 3 -52.31 38.79 5.11
C THR A 3 -52.53 38.78 6.63
N PHE A 4 -52.45 37.60 7.27
CA PHE A 4 -51.85 37.43 8.61
C PHE A 4 -51.50 35.95 8.87
N ILE A 5 -50.21 35.73 9.22
CA ILE A 5 -49.65 34.69 10.12
C ILE A 5 -49.57 33.27 9.49
N VAL A 6 -48.49 32.87 8.82
CA VAL A 6 -47.12 32.62 9.35
C VAL A 6 -47.15 31.93 10.71
N SER A 7 -47.25 30.61 10.76
CA SER A 7 -46.83 29.82 11.93
C SER A 7 -46.56 28.36 11.56
N CYS A 8 -45.26 28.05 11.52
CA CYS A 8 -44.67 26.83 12.04
C CYS A 8 -45.16 25.48 11.50
N ALA A 9 -44.71 25.13 10.30
CA ALA A 9 -44.22 23.79 10.01
C ALA A 9 -43.30 23.82 8.78
N LEU A 10 -42.30 24.71 8.80
CA LEU A 10 -41.02 24.33 8.21
C LEU A 10 -40.57 23.14 9.05
N LEU A 11 -40.89 21.92 8.58
CA LEU A 11 -40.07 20.77 8.84
C LEU A 11 -38.70 21.14 8.28
N TYR A 12 -37.92 21.84 9.11
CA TYR A 12 -36.49 21.82 9.07
C TYR A 12 -36.13 20.34 9.13
N VAL A 13 -36.02 19.71 7.97
CA VAL A 13 -35.04 18.67 7.77
C VAL A 13 -33.72 19.41 7.95
N SER A 14 -33.32 19.56 9.21
CA SER A 14 -31.92 19.75 9.54
C SER A 14 -31.27 18.50 9.00
N SER A 15 -30.76 18.57 7.77
CA SER A 15 -29.68 17.69 7.37
C SER A 15 -28.61 17.94 8.41
N VAL A 16 -28.57 17.07 9.42
CA VAL A 16 -27.37 16.86 10.20
C VAL A 16 -26.39 16.34 9.16
N ALA A 17 -25.73 17.26 8.46
CA ALA A 17 -24.40 16.99 7.96
C ALA A 17 -23.65 16.67 9.24
N SER A 18 -23.48 15.38 9.52
CA SER A 18 -22.41 14.95 10.39
C SER A 18 -21.15 15.54 9.76
N GLU A 19 -20.70 16.69 10.27
CA GLU A 19 -19.37 17.17 9.94
C GLU A 19 -18.45 16.01 10.30
N ALA A 20 -17.85 15.41 9.26
CA ALA A 20 -16.88 14.35 9.41
C ALA A 20 -15.86 14.85 10.44
N GLY A 21 -15.84 14.18 11.60
CA GLY A 21 -14.97 14.59 12.69
C GLY A 21 -13.50 14.46 12.26
N PRO A 22 -12.55 15.03 13.02
CA PRO A 22 -11.13 14.92 12.70
C PRO A 22 -10.63 13.46 12.60
N CYS A 23 -11.37 12.49 13.12
CA CYS A 23 -11.06 11.06 13.07
C CYS A 23 -11.94 10.25 12.12
N ASP A 24 -12.60 10.92 11.17
CA ASP A 24 -13.31 10.24 10.09
C ASP A 24 -12.35 9.49 9.17
N VAL A 25 -12.74 8.29 8.74
CA VAL A 25 -11.96 7.44 7.83
C VAL A 25 -11.70 8.14 6.49
N SER A 26 -12.56 9.07 6.08
CA SER A 26 -12.36 9.88 4.88
C SER A 26 -11.01 10.61 4.91
N ARG A 27 -10.58 11.12 6.06
CA ARG A 27 -9.28 11.80 6.20
C ARG A 27 -8.12 10.85 5.95
N TYR A 28 -8.20 9.60 6.42
CA TYR A 28 -7.18 8.58 6.13
C TYR A 28 -7.13 8.29 4.62
N VAL A 29 -8.29 8.14 3.98
CA VAL A 29 -8.41 7.92 2.53
C VAL A 29 -7.83 9.11 1.74
N ASP A 30 -8.12 10.34 2.17
CA ASP A 30 -7.59 11.56 1.57
C ASP A 30 -6.05 11.64 1.66
N CYS A 31 -5.45 11.12 2.74
CA CYS A 31 -4.01 11.02 2.85
C CYS A 31 -3.42 9.93 1.92
N MET A 32 -4.12 8.80 1.75
CA MET A 32 -3.65 7.64 0.97
C MET A 32 -3.74 7.86 -0.55
N GLY A 33 -4.79 8.52 -1.04
CA GLY A 33 -5.03 8.73 -2.47
C GLY A 33 -3.83 9.31 -3.23
N PRO A 34 -3.20 10.40 -2.75
CA PRO A 34 -2.01 10.96 -3.38
C PRO A 34 -0.81 10.02 -3.40
N ILE A 35 -0.61 9.21 -2.34
CA ILE A 35 0.47 8.21 -2.30
C ILE A 35 0.21 7.15 -3.37
N HIS A 36 -1.01 6.63 -3.44
CA HIS A 36 -1.40 5.63 -4.43
C HIS A 36 -1.17 6.14 -5.86
N ASN A 37 -1.61 7.37 -6.16
CA ASN A 37 -1.43 7.96 -7.49
C ASN A 37 0.04 8.20 -7.83
N ALA A 38 0.87 8.61 -6.85
CA ALA A 38 2.30 8.81 -7.04
C ALA A 38 3.10 7.50 -7.12
N THR A 39 2.47 6.35 -6.88
CA THR A 39 3.10 5.03 -6.89
C THR A 39 2.41 4.14 -7.91
N PHE A 40 1.42 3.34 -7.50
CA PHE A 40 0.72 2.38 -8.37
C PHE A 40 -0.14 3.03 -9.47
N GLY A 41 -0.63 4.25 -9.26
CA GLY A 41 -1.38 5.00 -10.28
C GLY A 41 -0.49 5.72 -11.30
N HIS A 42 0.84 5.69 -11.13
CA HIS A 42 1.78 6.29 -12.07
C HIS A 42 1.92 5.43 -13.34
N GLN A 43 2.28 6.04 -14.48
CA GLN A 43 2.47 5.33 -15.75
C GLN A 43 3.50 4.19 -15.68
N HIS A 44 4.53 4.34 -14.85
CA HIS A 44 5.57 3.33 -14.61
C HIS A 44 5.32 2.49 -13.35
N GLY A 45 4.12 2.62 -12.76
CA GLY A 45 3.78 1.99 -11.48
C GLY A 45 4.84 2.26 -10.41
N LEU A 46 5.28 1.18 -9.75
CA LEU A 46 6.34 1.23 -8.74
C LEU A 46 7.78 1.29 -9.30
N PHE A 47 7.98 1.13 -10.61
CA PHE A 47 9.31 1.06 -11.24
C PHE A 47 9.63 2.37 -11.95
N GLN A 48 9.76 3.42 -11.14
CA GLN A 48 9.98 4.80 -11.54
C GLN A 48 11.46 5.13 -11.69
N ASP A 49 11.77 6.13 -12.51
CA ASP A 49 13.13 6.65 -12.66
C ASP A 49 13.46 7.80 -11.68
N ALA A 50 14.64 8.42 -11.83
CA ALA A 50 15.06 9.49 -10.94
C ALA A 50 14.20 10.76 -11.06
N ASN A 51 13.65 11.05 -12.25
CA ASN A 51 12.80 12.21 -12.50
C ASN A 51 11.40 11.97 -11.93
N ASP A 52 10.84 10.80 -12.19
CA ASP A 52 9.57 10.35 -11.62
C ASP A 52 9.61 10.47 -10.08
N LEU A 53 10.67 9.97 -9.45
CA LEU A 53 10.85 10.11 -8.00
C LEU A 53 11.02 11.57 -7.55
N ALA A 54 11.64 12.43 -8.35
CA ALA A 54 11.78 13.85 -7.99
C ALA A 54 10.41 14.54 -7.91
N GLU A 55 9.46 14.15 -8.76
CA GLU A 55 8.08 14.65 -8.77
C GLU A 55 7.20 13.98 -7.71
N GLY A 56 7.29 12.66 -7.58
CA GLY A 56 6.45 11.86 -6.68
C GLY A 56 6.82 11.99 -5.20
N CYS A 57 8.11 12.09 -4.87
CA CYS A 57 8.57 12.02 -3.48
C CYS A 57 8.04 13.13 -2.56
N PRO A 58 7.90 14.40 -2.99
CA PRO A 58 7.22 15.42 -2.19
C PRO A 58 5.77 15.05 -1.85
N VAL A 59 5.05 14.40 -2.77
CA VAL A 59 3.66 13.94 -2.57
C VAL A 59 3.64 12.79 -1.56
N ILE A 60 4.48 11.78 -1.79
CA ILE A 60 4.62 10.61 -0.91
C ILE A 60 4.94 11.04 0.52
N LYS A 61 5.97 11.89 0.72
CA LYS A 61 6.37 12.35 2.06
C LYS A 61 5.26 13.08 2.80
N ARG A 62 4.48 13.91 2.08
CA ARG A 62 3.32 14.61 2.67
C ARG A 62 2.20 13.64 3.04
N GLY A 63 1.89 12.67 2.17
CA GLY A 63 0.87 11.66 2.44
C GLY A 63 1.25 10.79 3.64
N VAL A 64 2.50 10.31 3.70
CA VAL A 64 2.99 9.51 4.83
C VAL A 64 2.87 10.29 6.14
N LYS A 65 3.28 11.56 6.15
CA LYS A 65 3.13 12.43 7.31
C LYS A 65 1.65 12.63 7.71
N CYS A 66 0.76 12.83 6.74
CA CYS A 66 -0.69 12.99 6.97
C CYS A 66 -1.28 11.79 7.72
N ILE A 67 -0.86 10.57 7.35
CA ILE A 67 -1.33 9.32 7.99
C ILE A 67 -0.73 9.17 9.38
N GLN A 68 0.55 9.50 9.57
CA GLN A 68 1.18 9.51 10.89
C GLN A 68 0.49 10.49 11.85
N ASP A 69 0.15 11.68 11.36
CA ASP A 69 -0.56 12.69 12.15
C ASP A 69 -1.99 12.20 12.47
N PHE A 70 -2.69 11.58 11.50
CA PHE A 70 -3.99 10.92 11.73
C PHE A 70 -3.91 9.82 12.79
N ALA A 71 -2.92 8.93 12.69
CA ALA A 71 -2.73 7.84 13.64
C ALA A 71 -2.46 8.35 15.06
N THR A 72 -1.65 9.40 15.18
CA THR A 72 -1.31 10.02 16.46
C THR A 72 -2.52 10.69 17.11
N GLU A 73 -3.34 11.39 16.32
CA GLU A 73 -4.48 12.16 16.83
C GLU A 73 -5.69 11.30 17.17
N CYS A 74 -5.91 10.20 16.44
CA CYS A 74 -7.21 9.53 16.44
C CYS A 74 -7.29 8.21 17.21
N GLY A 75 -6.20 7.76 17.85
CA GLY A 75 -6.24 6.59 18.72
C GLY A 75 -6.67 5.34 17.94
N THR A 76 -5.70 4.79 17.22
CA THR A 76 -5.85 3.82 16.15
C THR A 76 -6.36 2.43 16.55
N ASP A 77 -7.38 2.22 17.39
CA ASP A 77 -7.83 0.82 17.65
C ASP A 77 -8.30 0.10 16.37
N MET A 78 -8.81 0.84 15.37
CA MET A 78 -9.17 0.30 14.04
C MET A 78 -7.95 0.07 13.11
N ILE A 79 -6.79 0.63 13.44
CA ILE A 79 -5.56 0.62 12.65
C ILE A 79 -4.44 -0.18 13.35
N ALA A 80 -4.44 -0.29 14.69
CA ALA A 80 -3.31 -0.64 15.53
C ALA A 80 -2.92 -2.11 15.48
N GLU A 81 -3.86 -3.03 15.26
CA GLU A 81 -3.52 -4.47 15.23
C GLU A 81 -2.53 -4.79 14.10
N ASN A 82 -2.54 -4.02 13.00
CA ASN A 82 -1.65 -4.25 11.87
C ASN A 82 -1.06 -2.97 11.26
N TYR A 83 -1.17 -1.80 11.90
CA TYR A 83 -0.69 -0.50 11.37
C TYR A 83 0.78 -0.54 10.99
N HIS A 84 1.59 -1.15 11.87
CA HIS A 84 3.02 -1.24 11.67
C HIS A 84 3.35 -2.00 10.39
N GLU A 85 2.74 -3.17 10.21
CA GLU A 85 2.94 -4.04 9.05
C GLU A 85 2.31 -3.47 7.78
N GLN A 86 1.06 -3.01 7.85
CA GLN A 86 0.25 -2.60 6.71
C GLN A 86 0.59 -1.19 6.21
N PHE A 87 1.16 -0.35 7.07
CA PHE A 87 1.42 1.03 6.73
C PHE A 87 2.85 1.48 7.03
N GLU A 88 3.31 1.40 8.27
CA GLU A 88 4.62 2.00 8.63
C GLU A 88 5.77 1.36 7.85
N ARG A 89 5.76 0.03 7.73
CA ARG A 89 6.79 -0.73 7.03
C ARG A 89 6.81 -0.44 5.51
N PRO A 90 5.70 -0.48 4.76
CA PRO A 90 5.67 -0.01 3.38
C PRO A 90 6.03 1.47 3.23
N ALA A 91 5.60 2.32 4.17
CA ALA A 91 5.94 3.73 4.16
C ALA A 91 7.46 3.94 4.34
N GLU A 92 8.14 3.13 5.16
CA GLU A 92 9.60 3.18 5.32
C GLU A 92 10.31 2.96 3.97
N PHE A 93 9.87 1.96 3.19
CA PHE A 93 10.41 1.73 1.85
C PHE A 93 10.27 2.96 0.97
N LEU A 94 9.06 3.53 0.90
CA LEU A 94 8.78 4.72 0.11
C LEU A 94 9.62 5.93 0.55
N ILE A 95 9.77 6.15 1.85
CA ILE A 95 10.59 7.23 2.39
C ILE A 95 12.07 7.03 2.04
N ARG A 96 12.58 5.79 2.12
CA ARG A 96 13.97 5.47 1.82
C ARG A 96 14.30 5.60 0.33
N ILE A 97 13.43 5.15 -0.58
CA ILE A 97 13.66 5.42 -2.02
C ILE A 97 13.54 6.92 -2.34
N CYS A 98 12.79 7.67 -1.53
CA CYS A 98 12.66 9.12 -1.62
C CYS A 98 13.75 9.93 -0.92
N ASP A 99 14.72 9.27 -0.30
CA ASP A 99 15.91 9.90 0.26
C ASP A 99 17.08 9.75 -0.71
N SER A 100 17.59 10.88 -1.20
CA SER A 100 18.73 10.95 -2.12
C SER A 100 20.02 10.34 -1.54
N GLN A 101 20.14 10.27 -0.22
CA GLN A 101 21.30 9.71 0.48
C GLN A 101 21.15 8.22 0.79
N SER A 102 19.99 7.62 0.50
CA SER A 102 19.73 6.22 0.81
C SER A 102 20.42 5.28 -0.19
N GLU A 103 21.10 4.26 0.33
CA GLU A 103 21.58 3.13 -0.47
C GLU A 103 20.41 2.43 -1.18
N LEU A 104 19.25 2.34 -0.52
CA LEU A 104 18.06 1.71 -1.10
C LEU A 104 17.57 2.44 -2.34
N ARG A 105 17.66 3.79 -2.38
CA ARG A 105 17.34 4.57 -3.58
C ARG A 105 18.30 4.24 -4.71
N THR A 106 19.58 4.07 -4.40
CA THR A 106 20.60 3.76 -5.43
C THR A 106 20.35 2.40 -6.05
N GLU A 107 20.08 1.39 -5.22
CA GLU A 107 19.72 0.05 -5.67
C GLU A 107 18.40 0.04 -6.46
N TYR A 108 17.39 0.77 -5.98
CA TYR A 108 16.11 0.95 -6.65
C TYR A 108 16.29 1.54 -8.06
N LEU A 109 17.00 2.66 -8.20
CA LEU A 109 17.19 3.32 -9.49
C LEU A 109 17.99 2.46 -10.48
N LYS A 110 18.87 1.59 -9.97
CA LYS A 110 19.62 0.64 -10.79
C LYS A 110 18.74 -0.52 -11.27
N ALA A 111 17.86 -1.03 -10.41
CA ALA A 111 16.98 -2.15 -10.70
C ALA A 111 15.75 -1.75 -11.54
N SER A 112 15.23 -0.55 -11.32
CA SER A 112 13.96 -0.06 -11.84
C SER A 112 13.79 -0.20 -13.35
N PRO A 113 14.76 0.19 -14.21
CA PRO A 113 14.60 0.12 -15.66
C PRO A 113 14.31 -1.29 -16.17
N CYS A 114 15.00 -2.30 -15.63
CA CYS A 114 14.77 -3.69 -16.03
C CYS A 114 13.46 -4.24 -15.45
N LEU A 115 13.15 -3.91 -14.19
CA LEU A 115 11.89 -4.34 -13.57
C LEU A 115 10.67 -3.75 -14.27
N LEU A 116 10.78 -2.53 -14.78
CA LEU A 116 9.74 -1.90 -15.61
C LEU A 116 9.55 -2.67 -16.92
N GLU A 117 10.63 -3.04 -17.60
CA GLU A 117 10.55 -3.85 -18.84
C GLU A 117 9.98 -5.26 -18.57
N ALA A 118 10.31 -5.84 -17.42
CA ALA A 118 9.83 -7.15 -16.98
C ALA A 118 8.49 -7.08 -16.21
N ASN A 119 7.80 -5.94 -16.17
CA ASN A 119 6.62 -5.76 -15.31
C ASN A 119 5.53 -6.80 -15.60
N ASP A 120 5.23 -7.04 -16.87
CA ASP A 120 4.22 -8.03 -17.28
C ASP A 120 4.59 -9.45 -16.82
N ASP A 121 5.88 -9.82 -16.87
CA ASP A 121 6.36 -11.12 -16.38
C ASP A 121 6.24 -11.23 -14.84
N LEU A 122 6.41 -10.12 -14.13
CA LEU A 122 6.28 -10.05 -12.67
C LEU A 122 4.81 -10.08 -12.24
N GLU A 123 3.91 -9.45 -12.99
CA GLU A 123 2.47 -9.44 -12.72
C GLU A 123 1.87 -10.86 -12.77
N VAL A 124 2.38 -11.71 -13.67
CA VAL A 124 2.00 -13.13 -13.77
C VAL A 124 2.21 -13.86 -12.44
N CYS A 125 3.17 -13.45 -11.61
CA CYS A 125 3.38 -14.07 -10.31
C CYS A 125 2.16 -13.92 -9.40
N SER A 126 1.54 -12.73 -9.35
CA SER A 126 0.33 -12.54 -8.54
C SER A 126 -0.84 -13.38 -9.05
N THR A 127 -1.02 -13.42 -10.38
CA THR A 127 -2.10 -14.17 -11.03
C THR A 127 -1.98 -15.67 -10.77
N LYS A 128 -0.80 -16.26 -10.96
CA LYS A 128 -0.57 -17.69 -10.74
C LYS A 128 -0.84 -18.12 -9.29
N VAL A 129 -0.45 -17.28 -8.33
CA VAL A 129 -0.66 -17.59 -6.92
C VAL A 129 -2.15 -17.44 -6.57
N GLN A 130 -2.85 -16.43 -7.10
CA GLN A 130 -4.30 -16.28 -6.94
C GLN A 130 -5.07 -17.47 -7.54
N GLU A 131 -4.70 -17.93 -8.73
CA GLU A 131 -5.29 -19.12 -9.37
C GLU A 131 -5.08 -20.37 -8.52
N PHE A 132 -3.87 -20.56 -7.98
CA PHE A 132 -3.58 -21.68 -7.08
C PHE A 132 -4.43 -21.63 -5.81
N LEU A 133 -4.53 -20.46 -5.18
CA LEU A 133 -5.35 -20.27 -3.98
C LEU A 133 -6.84 -20.44 -4.23
N GLY A 134 -7.35 -20.04 -5.40
CA GLY A 134 -8.78 -20.10 -5.73
C GLY A 134 -9.37 -21.51 -5.75
N ILE A 135 -8.53 -22.54 -5.70
CA ILE A 135 -8.92 -23.95 -5.60
C ILE A 135 -9.18 -24.37 -4.14
N PHE A 136 -8.71 -23.58 -3.17
CA PHE A 136 -8.76 -23.90 -1.75
C PHE A 136 -9.68 -22.93 -1.01
N GLU A 137 -10.70 -23.48 -0.34
CA GLU A 137 -11.55 -22.74 0.60
C GLU A 137 -11.08 -23.03 2.04
N PRO A 138 -10.47 -22.06 2.74
CA PRO A 138 -10.11 -22.26 4.14
C PRO A 138 -11.38 -22.42 4.97
N LYS A 139 -11.37 -23.42 5.87
CA LYS A 139 -12.51 -23.76 6.75
C LYS A 139 -12.26 -23.38 8.20
N THR A 140 -11.00 -23.10 8.54
CA THR A 140 -10.52 -22.71 9.85
C THR A 140 -9.50 -21.59 9.73
N GLU A 141 -9.33 -20.82 10.80
CA GLU A 141 -8.30 -19.79 10.92
C GLU A 141 -6.88 -20.35 10.67
N GLU A 142 -6.58 -21.54 11.17
CA GLU A 142 -5.30 -22.24 10.92
C GLU A 142 -5.09 -22.52 9.42
N THR A 143 -6.13 -22.98 8.71
CA THR A 143 -6.04 -23.17 7.26
C THR A 143 -5.90 -21.85 6.52
N GLU A 144 -6.54 -20.78 6.98
CA GLU A 144 -6.41 -19.45 6.39
C GLU A 144 -4.98 -18.88 6.54
N LEU A 145 -4.39 -19.02 7.72
CA LEU A 145 -2.99 -18.65 7.99
C LEU A 145 -2.02 -19.47 7.15
N THR A 146 -2.24 -20.78 7.05
CA THR A 146 -1.44 -21.68 6.21
C THR A 146 -1.51 -21.28 4.73
N MET A 147 -2.72 -21.04 4.21
CA MET A 147 -2.92 -20.63 2.82
C MET A 147 -2.27 -19.27 2.54
N THR A 148 -2.37 -18.32 3.48
CA THR A 148 -1.70 -17.02 3.38
C THR A 148 -0.19 -17.20 3.35
N CYS A 149 0.38 -18.02 4.23
CA CYS A 149 1.82 -18.30 4.21
C CYS A 149 2.28 -18.91 2.88
N ILE A 150 1.53 -19.88 2.34
CA ILE A 150 1.83 -20.49 1.03
C ILE A 150 1.81 -19.42 -0.06
N TYR A 151 0.80 -18.54 -0.06
CA TYR A 151 0.73 -17.42 -1.00
C TYR A 151 1.97 -16.54 -0.92
N GLU A 152 2.37 -16.13 0.28
CA GLU A 152 3.55 -15.30 0.48
C GLU A 152 4.81 -15.98 -0.08
N MET A 153 5.02 -17.25 0.25
CA MET A 153 6.20 -18.00 -0.19
C MET A 153 6.24 -18.16 -1.71
N MET A 154 5.12 -18.54 -2.32
CA MET A 154 5.04 -18.72 -3.76
C MET A 154 5.24 -17.41 -4.51
N LEU A 155 4.63 -16.32 -4.02
CA LEU A 155 4.78 -15.00 -4.62
C LEU A 155 6.26 -14.55 -4.57
N ARG A 156 6.93 -14.68 -3.43
CA ARG A 156 8.37 -14.33 -3.33
C ARG A 156 9.24 -15.20 -4.22
N ALA A 157 9.02 -16.52 -4.22
CA ALA A 157 9.79 -17.43 -5.04
C ALA A 157 9.65 -17.08 -6.53
N CYS A 158 8.44 -16.78 -6.98
CA CYS A 158 8.19 -16.35 -8.35
C CYS A 158 8.87 -15.01 -8.66
N LEU A 159 8.63 -13.96 -7.86
CA LEU A 159 9.22 -12.63 -8.09
C LEU A 159 10.75 -12.70 -8.13
N MET A 160 11.36 -13.45 -7.21
CA MET A 160 12.80 -13.66 -7.16
C MET A 160 13.32 -14.42 -8.38
N SER A 161 12.70 -15.55 -8.73
CA SER A 161 13.11 -16.36 -9.89
C SER A 161 13.01 -15.57 -11.18
N THR A 162 11.88 -14.89 -11.40
CA THR A 162 11.65 -14.03 -12.57
C THR A 162 12.67 -12.89 -12.61
N SER A 163 12.96 -12.26 -11.46
CA SER A 163 13.96 -11.19 -11.40
C SER A 163 15.37 -11.67 -11.75
N VAL A 164 15.76 -12.88 -11.30
CA VAL A 164 17.05 -13.47 -11.68
C VAL A 164 17.10 -13.76 -13.17
N GLU A 165 16.04 -14.35 -13.71
CA GLU A 165 15.95 -14.76 -15.11
C GLU A 165 15.95 -13.55 -16.06
N LYS A 166 15.17 -12.51 -15.74
CA LYS A 166 14.97 -11.34 -16.61
C LYS A 166 16.01 -10.25 -16.39
N CYS A 167 16.40 -10.01 -15.13
CA CYS A 167 17.16 -8.84 -14.73
C CYS A 167 18.48 -9.14 -14.01
N GLY A 168 18.81 -10.41 -13.81
CA GLY A 168 20.04 -10.86 -13.18
C GLY A 168 20.02 -10.80 -11.64
N LEU A 169 21.09 -11.36 -11.06
CA LEU A 169 21.18 -11.60 -9.62
C LEU A 169 21.19 -10.31 -8.78
N GLU A 170 21.76 -9.22 -9.30
CA GLU A 170 21.81 -7.95 -8.58
C GLU A 170 20.41 -7.36 -8.39
N THR A 171 19.61 -7.29 -9.46
CA THR A 171 18.22 -6.85 -9.43
C THR A 171 17.38 -7.75 -8.54
N ALA A 172 17.56 -9.07 -8.62
CA ALA A 172 16.88 -10.01 -7.74
C ALA A 172 17.22 -9.77 -6.25
N ASN A 173 18.47 -9.44 -5.93
CA ASN A 173 18.84 -9.09 -4.55
C ASN A 173 18.15 -7.82 -4.07
N PHE A 174 17.99 -6.81 -4.93
CA PHE A 174 17.17 -5.63 -4.63
C PHE A 174 15.71 -6.04 -4.38
N VAL A 175 15.10 -6.84 -5.26
CA VAL A 175 13.72 -7.33 -5.08
C VAL A 175 13.57 -8.07 -3.74
N ARG A 176 14.53 -8.94 -3.39
CA ARG A 176 14.54 -9.62 -2.08
C ARG A 176 14.49 -8.66 -0.91
N LYS A 177 15.26 -7.57 -0.96
CA LYS A 177 15.26 -6.53 0.08
C LYS A 177 13.93 -5.76 0.08
N ALA A 178 13.43 -5.37 -1.10
CA ALA A 178 12.16 -4.65 -1.23
C ALA A 178 10.97 -5.45 -0.65
N LEU A 179 10.96 -6.78 -0.86
CA LEU A 179 9.92 -7.66 -0.31
C LEU A 179 9.89 -7.67 1.22
N GLN A 180 10.96 -7.30 1.92
CA GLN A 180 10.95 -7.20 3.39
C GLN A 180 10.07 -6.06 3.90
N PHE A 181 9.71 -5.11 3.04
CA PHE A 181 8.86 -3.96 3.39
C PHE A 181 7.38 -4.16 3.04
N SER A 182 7.00 -5.30 2.48
CA SER A 182 5.60 -5.56 2.15
C SER A 182 4.83 -6.13 3.35
N PRO A 183 3.56 -5.73 3.56
CA PRO A 183 2.77 -6.03 4.77
C PRO A 183 2.58 -7.50 5.11
N SER A 184 2.75 -8.36 4.12
CA SER A 184 2.55 -9.79 4.20
C SER A 184 3.72 -10.49 3.52
N LEU A 185 4.92 -9.97 3.65
CA LEU A 185 6.12 -10.63 3.14
C LEU A 185 7.24 -10.65 4.20
N GLY A 186 6.86 -10.51 5.47
CA GLY A 186 7.74 -10.59 6.64
C GLY A 186 7.92 -12.01 7.22
N MET A 187 7.29 -13.05 6.65
CA MET A 187 7.25 -14.41 7.22
C MET A 187 6.60 -14.51 8.62
N GLU A 188 6.15 -13.41 9.22
CA GLU A 188 5.44 -13.46 10.51
C GLU A 188 4.14 -14.25 10.41
N THR A 189 3.39 -14.11 9.31
CA THR A 189 2.22 -14.94 9.05
C THR A 189 2.59 -16.42 9.01
N CYS A 190 3.71 -16.76 8.36
CA CYS A 190 4.25 -18.12 8.32
C CYS A 190 4.76 -18.63 9.67
N ALA A 191 5.16 -17.76 10.59
CA ALA A 191 5.58 -18.15 11.93
C ALA A 191 4.40 -18.45 12.86
N LYS A 192 3.20 -18.01 12.49
CA LYS A 192 1.94 -18.25 13.19
C LYS A 192 1.11 -19.40 12.58
N ALA A 193 1.48 -19.86 11.39
CA ALA A 193 0.84 -20.96 10.66
C ALA A 193 1.30 -22.35 11.16
#